data_AF-A0A1Q7FQJ6-F1
#
_entry.id   AF-A0A1Q7FQJ6-F1
#
_cell.length_a   1.000
_cell.length_b   1.000
_cell.length_c   1.000
_cell.angle_alpha   90.00
_cell.angle_beta   90.00
_cell.angle_gamma   90.00
#
_symmetry.space_group_name_H-M   'P 1'
#
loop_
_entity.id
_entity.type
_entity.pdbx_description
1 polymer ?
#
loop_
_entity_poly.entity_id
_entity_poly.type
_entity_poly.pdbx_seq_one_letter_code
_entity_poly.pdbx_strand_id
1 'polypeptide(L)'
;MARTKKTKTKRKLAHPKLPMQGQLNLCHEGTHFDLRSMFDDLNERYFRGRLRSYKVMWGRRRKHRPREYFIFGTIQEEDRVIRINPALDQPFVPLWFLRYVLYHEMLHSVIPDETLSEGRRRVHTEEFSRREREFPSYRRARRWEEENLSRFLR
;
A
#
# COMPACT_ATOMS: atom_id res chain seq x y z
N MET A 1 -53.88 -23.78 9.78
CA MET A 1 -52.42 -23.70 9.58
C MET A 1 -52.01 -22.24 9.66
N ALA A 2 -51.31 -21.82 10.72
CA ALA A 2 -50.73 -20.48 10.82
C ALA A 2 -49.55 -20.52 11.80
N ARG A 3 -48.34 -20.31 11.27
CA ARG A 3 -47.10 -20.17 12.03
C ARG A 3 -46.81 -18.68 12.24
N THR A 4 -46.67 -18.22 13.48
CA THR A 4 -45.92 -17.00 13.89
C THR A 4 -46.12 -16.82 15.40
N LYS A 5 -45.19 -16.38 16.26
CA LYS A 5 -43.77 -16.00 16.24
C LYS A 5 -43.36 -16.05 17.72
N LYS A 6 -42.32 -16.80 18.11
CA LYS A 6 -41.73 -16.70 19.46
C LYS A 6 -40.67 -15.60 19.45
N THR A 7 -40.91 -14.58 20.25
CA THR A 7 -39.99 -13.53 20.71
C THR A 7 -38.82 -14.14 21.50
N LYS A 8 -37.57 -13.79 21.15
CA LYS A 8 -36.41 -13.90 22.06
C LYS A 8 -35.39 -12.78 21.79
N THR A 9 -35.47 -11.76 22.63
CA THR A 9 -34.40 -11.05 23.36
C THR A 9 -32.98 -11.12 22.77
N LYS A 10 -32.45 -9.95 22.36
CA LYS A 10 -31.03 -9.72 22.05
C LYS A 10 -30.19 -10.05 23.30
N ARG A 11 -29.39 -11.11 23.24
CA ARG A 11 -28.25 -11.33 24.14
C ARG A 11 -26.95 -11.31 23.33
N LYS A 12 -25.91 -10.76 23.96
CA LYS A 12 -24.58 -10.39 23.45
C LYS A 12 -24.01 -11.30 22.35
N LEU A 13 -23.68 -10.70 21.20
CA LEU A 13 -22.76 -11.31 20.23
C LEU A 13 -21.33 -10.95 20.63
N ALA A 14 -20.63 -11.95 21.17
CA ALA A 14 -19.19 -11.96 21.26
C ALA A 14 -18.59 -12.21 19.86
N HIS A 15 -17.54 -11.44 19.53
CA HIS A 15 -16.66 -11.54 18.36
C HIS A 15 -17.29 -11.24 16.98
N PRO A 16 -17.01 -10.08 16.36
CA PRO A 16 -17.17 -9.98 14.92
C PRO A 16 -16.10 -10.88 14.26
N LYS A 17 -16.59 -11.91 13.56
CA LYS A 17 -15.82 -12.81 12.70
C LYS A 17 -14.87 -12.01 11.82
N LEU A 18 -13.57 -12.24 11.99
CA LEU A 18 -12.55 -11.85 11.00
C LEU A 18 -12.98 -12.42 9.64
N PRO A 19 -13.14 -11.61 8.59
CA PRO A 19 -13.48 -12.14 7.28
C PRO A 19 -12.32 -13.01 6.79
N MET A 20 -12.61 -14.31 6.72
CA MET A 20 -12.01 -15.34 5.87
C MET A 20 -10.79 -14.85 5.10
N GLN A 21 -9.62 -15.26 5.60
CA GLN A 21 -8.39 -15.39 4.81
C GLN A 21 -8.65 -16.40 3.69
N GLY A 22 -9.42 -16.01 2.68
CA GLY A 22 -9.46 -16.73 1.42
C GLY A 22 -8.04 -16.80 0.91
N GLN A 23 -7.59 -18.00 0.58
CA GLN A 23 -6.33 -18.26 -0.12
C GLN A 23 -6.11 -17.19 -1.20
N LEU A 24 -5.16 -16.30 -0.96
CA LEU A 24 -4.70 -15.31 -1.94
C LEU A 24 -3.28 -15.69 -2.27
N ASN A 25 -3.08 -16.13 -3.51
CA ASN A 25 -1.76 -16.33 -4.08
C ASN A 25 -0.85 -15.16 -3.68
N LEU A 26 0.16 -15.49 -2.89
CA LEU A 26 1.24 -14.65 -2.37
C LEU A 26 2.24 -14.28 -3.49
N CYS A 27 1.74 -13.92 -4.67
CA CYS A 27 2.58 -13.57 -5.81
C CYS A 27 3.10 -12.16 -5.58
N HIS A 28 4.30 -12.07 -5.02
CA HIS A 28 5.18 -10.91 -5.13
C HIS A 28 5.65 -10.72 -6.58
N GLU A 29 5.56 -11.79 -7.38
CA GLU A 29 5.73 -11.82 -8.82
C GLU A 29 4.51 -11.20 -9.50
N GLY A 30 4.70 -10.03 -10.08
CA GLY A 30 3.78 -9.45 -11.04
C GLY A 30 3.93 -10.12 -12.41
N THR A 31 3.02 -9.81 -13.32
CA THR A 31 3.10 -10.22 -14.72
C THR A 31 4.30 -9.56 -15.42
N HIS A 32 4.71 -8.36 -14.99
CA HIS A 32 5.80 -7.59 -15.57
C HIS A 32 6.94 -7.29 -14.60
N PHE A 33 6.67 -7.24 -13.29
CA PHE A 33 7.66 -6.82 -12.30
C PHE A 33 7.71 -7.74 -11.07
N ASP A 34 8.92 -8.05 -10.61
CA ASP A 34 9.16 -8.72 -9.33
C ASP A 34 9.39 -7.68 -8.22
N LEU A 35 8.39 -7.52 -7.34
CA LEU A 35 8.45 -6.60 -6.22
C LEU A 35 9.50 -6.97 -5.18
N ARG A 36 9.77 -8.27 -5.00
CA ARG A 36 10.69 -8.75 -3.95
C ARG A 36 12.12 -8.33 -4.27
N SER A 37 12.56 -8.57 -5.51
CA SER A 37 13.90 -8.16 -5.96
C SER A 37 14.13 -6.65 -5.82
N MET A 38 13.15 -5.82 -6.21
CA MET A 38 13.23 -4.37 -6.04
C MET A 38 13.23 -3.94 -4.56
N PHE A 39 12.41 -4.58 -3.73
CA PHE A 39 12.35 -4.30 -2.31
C PHE A 39 13.68 -4.59 -1.62
N ASP A 40 14.28 -5.75 -1.91
CA ASP A 40 15.54 -6.16 -1.28
C ASP A 40 16.69 -5.21 -1.66
N ASP A 41 16.79 -4.80 -2.93
CA ASP A 41 17.79 -3.81 -3.38
C ASP A 41 17.59 -2.44 -2.71
N LEU A 42 16.35 -1.96 -2.60
CA LEU A 42 16.06 -0.68 -1.92
C LEU A 42 16.35 -0.76 -0.42
N ASN A 43 15.98 -1.88 0.21
CA ASN A 43 16.17 -2.12 1.63
C ASN A 43 17.66 -2.13 1.99
N GLU A 44 18.49 -2.75 1.15
CA GLU A 44 19.94 -2.77 1.36
C GLU A 44 20.56 -1.38 1.17
N ARG A 45 20.23 -0.68 0.07
CA ARG A 45 20.84 0.61 -0.27
C ARG A 45 20.44 1.76 0.65
N TYR A 46 19.15 1.88 0.97
CA TYR A 46 18.62 3.06 1.66
C TYR A 46 18.25 2.80 3.12
N PHE A 47 17.86 1.56 3.46
CA PHE A 47 17.36 1.22 4.78
C PHE A 47 18.32 0.33 5.58
N ARG A 48 19.52 0.05 5.06
CA ARG A 48 20.56 -0.78 5.68
C ARG A 48 20.03 -2.15 6.14
N GLY A 49 19.06 -2.71 5.40
CA GLY A 49 18.44 -3.99 5.73
C GLY A 49 17.49 -3.99 6.92
N ARG A 50 17.07 -2.83 7.45
CA ARG A 50 16.16 -2.76 8.60
C ARG A 50 14.77 -3.32 8.30
N LEU A 51 14.35 -3.31 7.04
CA LEU A 51 13.02 -3.74 6.62
C LEU A 51 12.97 -5.21 6.17
N ARG A 52 13.98 -6.03 6.48
CA ARG A 52 14.02 -7.47 6.09
C ARG A 52 12.79 -8.29 6.56
N SER A 53 12.11 -7.84 7.62
CA SER A 53 10.90 -8.49 8.13
C SER A 53 9.62 -8.09 7.37
N TYR A 54 9.67 -7.06 6.51
CA TYR A 54 8.51 -6.61 5.77
C TYR A 54 8.24 -7.53 4.58
N LYS A 55 6.95 -7.79 4.32
CA LYS A 55 6.49 -8.54 3.17
C LYS A 55 5.96 -7.56 2.13
N VAL A 56 6.55 -7.55 0.94
CA VAL A 56 6.00 -6.82 -0.20
C VAL A 56 5.11 -7.76 -1.02
N MET A 57 3.93 -7.29 -1.42
CA MET A 57 3.02 -8.05 -2.26
C MET A 57 2.14 -7.14 -3.13
N TRP A 58 1.64 -7.69 -4.23
CA TRP A 58 0.60 -7.01 -5.00
C TRP A 58 -0.72 -7.00 -4.23
N GLY A 59 -1.41 -5.87 -4.24
CA GLY A 59 -2.75 -5.71 -3.72
C GLY A 59 -3.79 -6.45 -4.55
N ARG A 60 -5.05 -6.46 -4.10
CA ARG A 60 -6.16 -7.02 -4.88
C ARG A 60 -6.53 -6.07 -6.02
N ARG A 61 -6.66 -6.61 -7.24
CA ARG A 61 -7.27 -5.88 -8.36
C ARG A 61 -8.72 -5.53 -7.97
N ARG A 62 -9.01 -4.24 -7.77
CA ARG A 62 -10.37 -3.77 -7.54
C ARG A 62 -11.15 -3.85 -8.87
N LYS A 63 -12.39 -4.35 -8.81
CA LYS A 63 -13.31 -4.36 -9.97
C LYS A 63 -13.73 -2.95 -10.42
N HIS A 64 -13.70 -1.98 -9.51
CA HIS A 64 -14.04 -0.59 -9.78
C HIS A 64 -12.83 0.30 -9.58
N ARG A 65 -12.54 1.14 -10.58
CA ARG A 65 -11.51 2.18 -10.50
C ARG A 65 -11.99 3.29 -9.56
N PRO A 66 -11.11 3.80 -8.68
CA PRO A 66 -11.47 4.89 -7.78
C PRO A 66 -11.70 6.18 -8.57
N ARG A 67 -12.74 6.94 -8.21
CA ARG A 67 -13.20 8.11 -8.97
C ARG A 67 -12.47 9.41 -8.64
N GLU A 68 -11.78 9.49 -7.50
CA GLU A 68 -11.20 10.76 -6.99
C GLU A 68 -9.70 10.69 -6.71
N TYR A 69 -9.20 9.57 -6.17
CA TYR A 69 -7.79 9.43 -5.82
C TYR A 69 -7.27 8.02 -6.14
N PHE A 70 -6.05 7.94 -6.65
CA PHE A 70 -5.40 6.67 -6.95
C PHE A 70 -4.34 6.38 -5.89
N ILE A 71 -4.52 5.28 -5.16
CA ILE A 71 -3.54 4.79 -4.19
C ILE A 71 -2.57 3.86 -4.92
N PHE A 72 -1.31 4.28 -5.03
CA PHE A 72 -0.24 3.52 -5.69
C PHE A 72 0.28 2.37 -4.83
N GLY A 73 0.35 2.58 -3.52
CA GLY A 73 0.70 1.57 -2.54
C GLY A 73 0.08 1.89 -1.18
N THR A 74 0.08 0.91 -0.30
CA THR A 74 -0.26 1.08 1.11
C THR A 74 0.67 0.26 1.94
N ILE A 75 1.10 0.80 3.07
CA ILE A 75 1.79 0.04 4.10
C ILE A 75 0.87 -0.27 5.28
N GLN A 76 1.05 -1.46 5.86
CA GLN A 76 0.51 -1.86 7.15
C GLN A 76 1.67 -2.12 8.09
N GLU A 77 1.95 -1.17 8.98
CA GLU A 77 3.06 -1.27 9.93
C GLU A 77 2.88 -2.40 10.93
N GLU A 78 1.64 -2.62 11.39
CA GLU A 78 1.27 -3.67 12.35
C GLU A 78 1.58 -5.08 11.83
N ASP A 79 1.18 -5.34 10.57
CA ASP A 79 1.42 -6.62 9.89
C ASP A 79 2.79 -6.68 9.18
N ARG A 80 3.53 -5.56 9.13
CA ARG A 80 4.75 -5.38 8.33
C ARG A 80 4.55 -5.77 6.87
N VAL A 81 3.46 -5.32 6.26
CA VAL A 81 3.13 -5.63 4.87
C VAL A 81 3.07 -4.37 4.03
N ILE A 82 3.81 -4.36 2.93
CA ILE A 82 3.72 -3.34 1.89
C ILE A 82 2.89 -3.92 0.75
N ARG A 83 1.79 -3.24 0.40
CA ARG A 83 0.91 -3.63 -0.71
C ARG A 83 1.03 -2.62 -1.83
N ILE A 84 1.47 -3.08 -3.00
CA ILE A 84 1.53 -2.24 -4.20
C ILE A 84 0.30 -2.49 -5.06
N ASN A 85 -0.28 -1.44 -5.62
CA ASN A 85 -1.47 -1.57 -6.45
C ASN A 85 -1.13 -2.33 -7.76
N PRO A 86 -1.82 -3.43 -8.09
CA PRO A 86 -1.55 -4.20 -9.30
C PRO A 86 -1.81 -3.43 -10.61
N ALA A 87 -2.40 -2.23 -10.57
CA ALA A 87 -2.46 -1.40 -11.77
C ALA A 87 -1.07 -0.88 -12.19
N LEU A 88 -0.08 -0.89 -11.30
CA LEU A 88 1.31 -0.55 -11.63
C LEU A 88 2.06 -1.70 -12.33
N ASP A 89 1.51 -2.91 -12.31
CA ASP A 89 2.04 -4.08 -13.00
C ASP A 89 1.64 -4.05 -14.49
N GLN A 90 2.10 -3.02 -15.22
CA GLN A 90 1.80 -2.80 -16.63
C GLN A 90 3.05 -2.39 -17.40
N PRO A 91 3.20 -2.76 -18.68
CA PRO A 91 4.43 -2.53 -19.45
C PRO A 91 4.72 -1.05 -19.72
N PHE A 92 3.71 -0.18 -19.65
CA PHE A 92 3.90 1.26 -19.80
C PHE A 92 4.45 1.93 -18.53
N VAL A 93 4.39 1.25 -17.38
CA VAL A 93 4.87 1.77 -16.10
C VAL A 93 6.39 1.58 -16.07
N PRO A 94 7.18 2.65 -15.96
CA PRO A 94 8.62 2.51 -15.94
C PRO A 94 9.11 1.87 -14.63
N LEU A 95 10.13 1.01 -14.71
CA LEU A 95 10.71 0.35 -13.54
C LEU A 95 11.18 1.35 -12.47
N TRP A 96 11.76 2.48 -12.87
CA TRP A 96 12.21 3.52 -11.94
C TRP A 96 11.04 4.20 -11.20
N PHE A 97 9.85 4.25 -11.81
CA PHE A 97 8.65 4.75 -11.14
C PHE A 97 8.15 3.75 -10.10
N LEU A 98 8.11 2.47 -10.45
CA LEU A 98 7.73 1.42 -9.51
C LEU A 98 8.67 1.35 -8.31
N ARG A 99 9.99 1.50 -8.53
CA ARG A 99 10.99 1.62 -7.46
C ARG A 99 10.75 2.86 -6.58
N TYR A 100 10.34 3.99 -7.17
CA TYR A 100 9.98 5.17 -6.40
C TYR A 100 8.76 4.93 -5.51
N VAL A 101 7.68 4.36 -6.05
CA VAL A 101 6.48 4.03 -5.26
C VAL A 101 6.85 3.10 -4.11
N LEU A 102 7.63 2.06 -4.38
CA LEU A 102 8.07 1.13 -3.35
C LEU A 102 8.93 1.81 -2.29
N TYR A 103 9.87 2.67 -2.68
CA TYR A 103 10.68 3.47 -1.77
C TYR A 103 9.81 4.40 -0.91
N HIS A 104 8.80 5.04 -1.49
CA HIS A 104 7.84 5.89 -0.79
C HIS A 104 7.08 5.10 0.29
N GLU A 105 6.56 3.92 -0.05
CA GLU A 105 5.92 3.05 0.94
C GLU A 105 6.88 2.59 2.04
N MET A 106 8.14 2.31 1.69
CA MET A 106 9.17 1.95 2.66
C MET A 106 9.54 3.11 3.59
N LEU A 107 9.53 4.36 3.10
CA LEU A 107 9.78 5.52 3.95
C LEU A 107 8.74 5.65 5.07
N HIS A 108 7.47 5.35 4.78
CA HIS A 108 6.40 5.35 5.78
C HIS A 108 6.66 4.35 6.93
N SER A 109 7.43 3.28 6.71
CA SER A 109 7.80 2.34 7.79
C SER A 109 8.90 2.84 8.72
N VAL A 110 9.70 3.82 8.27
CA VAL A 110 10.89 4.28 9.00
C VAL A 110 10.69 5.65 9.59
N ILE A 111 9.83 6.46 8.99
CA ILE A 111 9.51 7.80 9.44
C ILE A 111 8.11 7.72 10.05
N PRO A 112 7.99 7.77 11.38
CA PRO A 112 6.70 7.66 12.03
C PRO A 112 5.82 8.86 11.68
N ASP A 113 4.52 8.60 11.60
CA ASP A 113 3.51 9.64 11.47
C ASP A 113 3.60 10.64 12.64
N GLU A 114 3.66 11.94 12.34
CA GLU A 114 3.53 12.97 13.38
C GLU A 114 2.06 13.05 13.81
N THR A 115 1.79 12.73 15.07
CA THR A 115 0.45 12.91 15.64
C THR A 115 0.28 14.39 16.01
N LEU A 116 -0.58 15.10 15.30
CA LEU A 116 -0.97 16.46 15.61
C LEU A 116 -2.01 16.46 16.76
N SER A 117 -2.09 17.58 17.49
CA SER A 117 -2.89 17.77 18.72
C SER A 117 -4.43 17.65 18.59
N GLU A 118 -4.94 16.99 17.55
CA GLU A 118 -6.37 16.82 17.31
C GLU A 118 -6.72 15.41 16.78
N GLY A 119 -5.83 14.43 17.00
CA GLY A 119 -5.99 13.06 16.50
C GLY A 119 -5.74 12.92 14.98
N ARG A 120 -5.26 13.97 14.32
CA ARG A 120 -4.86 13.95 12.91
C ARG A 120 -3.40 13.49 12.82
N ARG A 121 -3.13 12.54 11.90
CA ARG A 121 -1.77 12.07 11.60
C ARG A 121 -1.22 12.81 10.40
N ARG A 122 -0.04 13.41 10.55
CA ARG A 122 0.72 13.99 9.45
C ARG A 122 1.78 12.97 9.03
N VAL A 123 1.46 12.26 7.95
CA VAL A 123 2.32 11.24 7.35
C VAL A 123 3.51 11.88 6.61
N HIS A 124 3.26 12.99 5.89
CA HIS A 124 4.31 13.73 5.17
C HIS A 124 4.91 14.84 6.05
N THR A 125 5.81 14.43 6.94
CA THR A 125 6.63 15.31 7.76
C THR A 125 7.76 15.96 6.93
N GLU A 126 8.47 16.92 7.51
CA GLU A 126 9.64 17.52 6.86
C GLU A 126 10.76 16.50 6.65
N GLU A 127 10.95 15.58 7.60
CA GLU A 127 11.90 14.46 7.49
C GLU A 127 11.53 13.52 6.33
N PHE A 128 10.22 13.22 6.19
CA PHE A 128 9.73 12.45 5.06
C PHE A 128 10.07 13.12 3.73
N SER A 129 9.75 14.41 3.62
CA SER A 129 10.00 15.19 2.41
C SER A 129 11.50 15.28 2.08
N ARG A 130 12.36 15.37 3.10
CA ARG A 130 13.82 15.39 2.92
C ARG A 130 14.31 14.07 2.32
N ARG A 131 13.95 12.93 2.93
CA ARG A 131 14.38 11.61 2.45
C ARG A 131 13.74 11.22 1.12
N GLU A 132 12.53 11.68 0.86
CA GLU A 132 11.88 11.47 -0.43
C GLU A 132 12.67 12.17 -1.55
N ARG A 133 13.14 13.40 -1.30
CA ARG A 133 13.97 14.18 -2.25
C ARG A 133 15.37 13.61 -2.48
N GLU A 134 15.90 12.83 -1.55
CA GLU A 134 17.18 12.13 -1.71
C GLU A 134 17.11 11.03 -2.77
N PHE A 135 15.90 10.54 -3.11
CA PHE A 135 15.76 9.50 -4.11
C PHE A 135 16.12 10.03 -5.52
N PRO A 136 17.05 9.40 -6.25
CA PRO A 136 17.53 9.93 -7.53
C PRO A 136 16.43 10.17 -8.57
N SER A 137 15.37 9.36 -8.54
CA SER A 137 14.26 9.47 -9.48
C SER A 137 13.08 10.30 -8.96
N TYR A 138 13.19 10.95 -7.80
CA TYR A 138 12.08 11.70 -7.18
C TYR A 138 11.39 12.67 -8.12
N ARG A 139 12.16 13.63 -8.69
CA ARG A 139 11.60 14.67 -9.57
C ARG A 139 10.95 14.08 -10.83
N ARG A 140 11.57 13.03 -11.39
CA ARG A 140 11.07 12.35 -12.57
C ARG A 140 9.79 11.55 -12.25
N ALA A 141 9.73 10.92 -11.09
CA ALA A 141 8.57 10.18 -10.62
C ALA A 141 7.38 11.08 -10.33
N ARG A 142 7.58 12.22 -9.66
CA ARG A 142 6.51 13.21 -9.45
C ARG A 142 5.93 13.74 -10.76
N ARG A 143 6.79 14.03 -11.74
CA ARG A 143 6.33 14.47 -13.07
C ARG A 143 5.52 13.38 -13.78
N TRP A 144 6.04 12.15 -13.79
CA TRP A 144 5.38 11.03 -14.45
C TRP A 144 4.07 10.66 -13.77
N GLU A 145 4.01 10.72 -12.44
CA GLU A 145 2.80 10.55 -11.65
C GLU A 145 1.73 11.52 -12.12
N GLU A 146 2.03 12.82 -12.18
CA GLU A 146 1.10 13.86 -12.62
C GLU A 146 0.60 13.63 -14.07
N GLU A 147 1.51 13.28 -14.98
CA GLU A 147 1.20 13.02 -16.39
C GLU A 147 0.36 11.74 -16.60
N ASN A 148 0.54 10.72 -15.74
CA ASN A 148 -0.09 9.40 -15.91
C ASN A 148 -1.23 9.13 -14.93
N LEU A 149 -1.47 9.99 -13.93
CA LEU A 149 -2.53 9.80 -12.93
C LEU A 149 -3.90 9.65 -13.59
N SER A 150 -4.16 10.43 -14.64
CA SER A 150 -5.39 10.37 -15.45
C SER A 150 -5.64 8.98 -16.04
N ARG A 151 -4.59 8.20 -16.35
CA ARG A 151 -4.69 6.84 -16.90
C ARG A 151 -5.14 5.82 -15.87
N PHE A 152 -4.90 6.10 -14.59
CA PHE A 152 -5.29 5.24 -13.47
C PHE A 152 -6.70 5.56 -12.92
N LEU A 153 -7.17 6.81 -13.09
CA LEU A 153 -8.47 7.29 -12.61
C LEU A 153 -9.65 7.05 -13.58
N ARG A 154 -9.36 6.78 -14.86
CA ARG A 154 -10.36 6.73 -15.94
C ARG A 154 -11.26 5.50 -15.92
#